data_AF-A0A1X7TNX0-F1
#
_entry.id   AF-A0A1X7TNX0-F1
#
_cell.length_a   1.000
_cell.length_b   1.000
_cell.length_c   1.000
_cell.angle_alpha   90.00
_cell.angle_beta   90.00
_cell.angle_gamma   90.00
#
_symmetry.space_group_name_H-M   'P 1'
#
loop_
_entity.id
_entity.type
_entity.pdbx_description
1 polymer ?
#
loop_
_entity_poly.entity_id
_entity_poly.type
_entity_poly.pdbx_seq_one_letter_code
_entity_poly.pdbx_strand_id
1 'polypeptide(L)'
;MQLISLSCINSFVGIGQDFFIQKYGLSMKMANIANSLLFGSAIILIPITGVFISKTGFHLYWLLTGLVTTALPPLLIFMFSNGESYIPFIAAVFYSLSYTLCGPSFVAVTPVIIDKGYLATAYGLQKSSFNATYALVTYITGLIIDTLGYFVLQGFFIHIVILCIDFTLIMVFLDAASDNPKLNVPALWLCHIKDRK
;
A
#
# COMPACT_ATOMS: atom_id res chain seq x y z
N MET A 1 -0.12 -9.64 4.72
CA MET A 1 0.68 -9.26 3.55
C MET A 1 0.53 -7.79 3.20
N GLN A 2 -0.66 -7.27 2.92
CA GLN A 2 -0.80 -5.84 2.65
C GLN A 2 -0.35 -4.89 3.77
N LEU A 3 -0.51 -5.31 5.04
CA LEU A 3 0.05 -4.59 6.18
C LEU A 3 1.54 -4.30 5.98
N ILE A 4 2.30 -5.28 5.46
CA ILE A 4 3.73 -5.19 5.23
C ILE A 4 4.05 -4.20 4.10
N SER A 5 3.33 -4.25 2.97
CA SER A 5 3.51 -3.30 1.87
C SER A 5 3.24 -1.86 2.32
N LEU A 6 2.14 -1.61 3.04
CA LEU A 6 1.83 -0.29 3.59
C LEU A 6 2.89 0.14 4.62
N SER A 7 3.39 -0.77 5.46
CA SER A 7 4.49 -0.47 6.38
C SER A 7 5.78 -0.07 5.65
N CYS A 8 6.08 -0.66 4.49
CA CYS A 8 7.23 -0.27 3.67
C CYS A 8 7.09 1.15 3.12
N ILE A 9 5.90 1.52 2.61
CA ILE A 9 5.65 2.89 2.14
C ILE A 9 5.81 3.89 3.29
N ASN A 10 5.22 3.61 4.46
CA ASN A 10 5.34 4.48 5.63
C ASN A 10 6.79 4.59 6.12
N SER A 11 7.53 3.48 6.11
CA SER A 11 8.95 3.49 6.48
C SER A 11 9.78 4.30 5.48
N PHE A 12 9.51 4.17 4.18
CA PHE A 12 10.16 4.98 3.14
C PHE A 12 9.87 6.47 3.31
N VAL A 13 8.63 6.86 3.65
CA VAL A 13 8.29 8.27 3.92
C VAL A 13 9.09 8.82 5.11
N GLY A 14 9.36 8.01 6.13
CA GLY A 14 10.19 8.40 7.27
C GLY A 14 11.63 8.79 6.90
N ILE A 15 12.17 8.23 5.82
CA ILE A 15 13.55 8.45 5.36
C ILE A 15 13.63 9.20 4.02
N GLY A 16 12.48 9.49 3.39
CA GLY A 16 12.40 9.83 1.98
C GLY A 16 13.11 11.15 1.64
N GLN A 17 13.05 12.13 2.55
CA GLN A 17 13.77 13.38 2.41
C GLN A 17 15.28 13.15 2.23
N ASP A 18 15.92 12.46 3.18
CA ASP A 18 17.37 12.22 3.15
C ASP A 18 17.75 11.35 1.96
N PHE A 19 16.92 10.35 1.66
CA PHE A 19 17.09 9.51 0.49
C PHE A 19 17.12 10.33 -0.81
N PHE A 20 16.17 11.27 -1.00
CA PHE A 20 16.12 12.08 -2.21
C PHE A 20 17.27 13.10 -2.30
N ILE A 21 17.72 13.65 -1.17
CA ILE A 21 18.91 14.51 -1.14
C ILE A 21 20.15 13.71 -1.57
N GLN A 22 20.37 12.55 -0.96
CA GLN A 22 21.57 11.75 -1.21
C GLN A 22 21.60 11.13 -2.61
N LYS A 23 20.46 10.63 -3.09
CA LYS A 23 20.40 9.94 -4.38
C LYS A 23 20.23 10.88 -5.58
N TYR A 24 19.45 11.95 -5.44
CA TYR A 24 19.10 12.84 -6.56
C TYR A 24 19.73 14.24 -6.44
N GLY A 25 20.45 14.55 -5.36
CA GLY A 25 21.05 15.88 -5.16
C GLY A 25 20.01 16.98 -4.99
N LEU A 26 18.78 16.64 -4.60
CA LEU A 26 17.74 17.64 -4.37
C LEU A 26 18.12 18.57 -3.22
N SER A 27 17.68 19.82 -3.30
CA SER A 27 17.70 20.69 -2.11
C SER A 27 16.73 20.15 -1.06
N MET A 28 17.01 20.43 0.22
CA MET A 28 16.14 20.05 1.34
C MET A 28 14.67 20.45 1.11
N LYS A 29 14.44 21.64 0.55
CA LYS A 29 13.09 22.12 0.21
C LYS A 29 12.41 21.23 -0.84
N MET A 30 13.11 20.89 -1.92
CA MET A 30 12.54 20.05 -2.99
C MET A 30 12.32 18.61 -2.53
N ALA A 31 13.26 18.06 -1.75
CA ALA A 31 13.13 16.74 -1.14
C ALA A 31 11.90 16.66 -0.20
N ASN A 32 11.65 17.70 0.60
CA ASN A 32 10.46 17.77 1.46
C ASN A 32 9.15 17.83 0.68
N ILE A 33 9.11 18.58 -0.42
CA ILE A 33 7.93 18.64 -1.28
C ILE A 33 7.68 17.26 -1.89
N ALA A 34 8.72 16.64 -2.48
CA ALA A 34 8.61 15.31 -3.05
C ALA A 34 8.15 14.29 -1.99
N ASN A 35 8.73 14.29 -0.79
CA ASN A 35 8.37 13.35 0.28
C ASN A 35 6.93 13.55 0.78
N SER A 36 6.48 14.80 0.89
CA SER A 36 5.12 15.12 1.34
C SER A 36 4.06 14.67 0.33
N LEU A 37 4.38 14.65 -0.97
CA LEU A 37 3.45 14.21 -2.02
C LEU A 37 3.09 12.72 -1.90
N LEU A 38 3.89 11.89 -1.24
CA LEU A 38 3.60 10.47 -1.06
C LEU A 38 2.25 10.26 -0.37
N PHE A 39 1.88 11.11 0.60
CA PHE A 39 0.58 11.03 1.28
C PHE A 39 -0.31 12.26 1.07
N GLY A 40 0.24 13.38 0.60
CA GLY A 40 -0.50 14.63 0.48
C GLY A 40 -1.75 14.52 -0.39
N SER A 41 -1.66 13.87 -1.56
CA SER A 41 -2.82 13.74 -2.45
C SER A 41 -3.86 12.72 -1.93
N ALA A 42 -3.42 11.73 -1.15
CA ALA A 42 -4.29 10.69 -0.64
C ALA A 42 -5.32 11.20 0.37
N ILE A 43 -5.05 12.31 1.08
CA ILE A 43 -5.98 12.91 2.05
C ILE A 43 -7.35 13.21 1.39
N ILE A 44 -7.33 13.71 0.16
CA ILE A 44 -8.55 14.09 -0.57
C ILE A 44 -9.10 12.90 -1.35
N LEU A 45 -8.23 12.05 -1.92
CA LEU A 45 -8.66 10.99 -2.81
C LEU A 45 -9.21 9.76 -2.07
N ILE A 46 -8.74 9.45 -0.86
CA ILE A 46 -9.19 8.26 -0.10
C ILE A 46 -10.71 8.24 0.11
N PRO A 47 -11.39 9.32 0.55
CA PRO A 47 -12.85 9.32 0.68
C PRO A 47 -13.55 9.04 -0.65
N ILE A 48 -13.09 9.66 -1.74
CA ILE A 48 -13.70 9.54 -3.08
C ILE A 48 -13.55 8.10 -3.58
N THR A 49 -12.32 7.59 -3.58
CA THR A 49 -11.99 6.23 -3.99
C THR A 49 -12.65 5.20 -3.08
N GLY A 50 -12.74 5.45 -1.77
CA GLY A 50 -13.42 4.57 -0.83
C GLY A 50 -14.91 4.41 -1.13
N VAL A 51 -15.62 5.50 -1.46
CA VAL A 51 -17.02 5.43 -1.91
C VAL A 51 -17.12 4.67 -3.23
N PHE A 52 -16.21 4.91 -4.17
CA PHE A 52 -16.22 4.24 -5.47
C PHE A 52 -16.01 2.72 -5.35
N ILE A 53 -15.03 2.30 -4.55
CA ILE A 53 -14.72 0.89 -4.29
C ILE A 53 -15.87 0.21 -3.53
N SER A 54 -16.46 0.90 -2.56
CA SER A 54 -17.61 0.37 -1.81
C SER A 54 -18.84 0.15 -2.70
N LYS A 55 -19.04 1.00 -3.71
CA LYS A 55 -20.17 0.88 -4.66
C LYS A 55 -19.92 -0.13 -5.77
N THR A 56 -18.67 -0.30 -6.21
CA THR A 56 -18.32 -1.23 -7.29
C THR A 56 -18.16 -2.66 -6.76
N GLY A 57 -17.64 -2.84 -5.54
CA GLY A 57 -17.27 -4.15 -5.01
C GLY A 57 -15.86 -4.54 -5.47
N PHE A 58 -15.63 -5.83 -5.71
CA PHE A 58 -14.36 -6.35 -6.25
C PHE A 58 -13.13 -5.93 -5.43
N HIS A 59 -13.23 -6.00 -4.10
CA HIS A 59 -12.25 -5.45 -3.18
C HIS A 59 -10.84 -6.00 -3.41
N LEU A 60 -10.70 -7.30 -3.74
CA LEU A 60 -9.40 -7.91 -4.02
C LEU A 60 -8.79 -7.46 -5.37
N TYR A 61 -9.58 -7.20 -6.42
CA TYR A 61 -9.05 -6.62 -7.66
C TYR A 61 -8.57 -5.18 -7.49
N TRP A 62 -9.32 -4.36 -6.73
CA TRP A 62 -8.85 -3.02 -6.36
C TRP A 62 -7.57 -3.07 -5.52
N LEU A 63 -7.49 -4.06 -4.62
CA LEU A 63 -6.30 -4.36 -3.84
C LEU A 63 -5.09 -4.65 -4.73
N LEU A 64 -5.26 -5.55 -5.68
CA LEU A 64 -4.22 -5.98 -6.61
C LEU A 64 -3.76 -4.81 -7.47
N THR A 65 -4.69 -4.02 -8.00
CA THR A 65 -4.39 -2.81 -8.78
C THR A 65 -3.57 -1.81 -7.96
N GLY A 66 -3.97 -1.59 -6.69
CA GLY A 66 -3.24 -0.74 -5.77
C GLY A 66 -1.81 -1.23 -5.51
N LEU A 67 -1.62 -2.55 -5.35
CA LEU A 67 -0.30 -3.17 -5.12
C LEU A 67 0.59 -3.14 -6.36
N VAL A 68 0.04 -3.40 -7.54
CA VAL A 68 0.76 -3.25 -8.81
C VAL A 68 1.22 -1.79 -8.99
N THR A 69 0.37 -0.84 -8.61
CA THR A 69 0.74 0.58 -8.59
C THR A 69 1.85 0.86 -7.55
N THR A 70 1.88 0.14 -6.40
CA THR A 70 2.96 0.26 -5.41
C THR A 70 4.32 -0.17 -5.96
N ALA A 71 4.37 -1.08 -6.94
CA ALA A 71 5.64 -1.57 -7.49
C ALA A 71 6.32 -0.53 -8.40
N LEU A 72 5.55 0.40 -8.99
CA LEU A 72 6.09 1.38 -9.94
C LEU A 72 7.07 2.38 -9.31
N PRO A 73 6.78 3.07 -8.18
CA PRO A 73 7.70 4.01 -7.57
C PRO A 73 9.09 3.45 -7.25
N PRO A 74 9.25 2.31 -6.54
CA PRO A 74 10.57 1.81 -6.21
C PRO A 74 11.33 1.33 -7.47
N LEU A 75 10.64 0.81 -8.49
CA LEU A 75 11.26 0.49 -9.79
C LEU A 75 11.71 1.74 -10.55
N LEU A 76 10.89 2.79 -10.60
CA LEU A 76 11.26 4.08 -11.23
C LEU A 76 12.47 4.70 -10.53
N ILE A 77 12.45 4.72 -9.20
CA ILE A 77 13.57 5.22 -8.41
C ILE A 77 14.83 4.38 -8.65
N PHE A 78 14.69 3.06 -8.75
CA PHE A 78 15.82 2.15 -9.01
C PHE A 78 16.43 2.34 -10.40
N MET A 79 15.60 2.41 -11.45
CA MET A 79 16.04 2.54 -12.84
C MET A 79 16.68 3.90 -13.15
N PHE A 80 16.15 4.98 -12.56
CA PHE A 80 16.59 6.34 -12.87
C PHE A 80 17.35 6.94 -11.70
N SER A 81 18.68 6.79 -11.71
CA SER A 81 19.60 7.26 -10.66
C SER A 81 20.54 8.40 -11.10
N ASN A 82 20.41 8.90 -12.33
CA ASN A 82 21.39 9.80 -12.94
C ASN A 82 21.06 11.30 -12.75
N GLY A 83 20.81 11.74 -11.52
CA GLY A 83 20.65 13.18 -11.20
C GLY A 83 19.39 13.85 -11.79
N GLU A 84 18.45 13.06 -12.33
CA GLU A 84 17.18 13.56 -12.86
C GLU A 84 16.25 13.94 -11.70
N SER A 85 16.23 15.23 -11.35
CA SER A 85 15.54 15.77 -10.17
C SER A 85 14.03 15.55 -10.13
N TYR A 86 13.37 15.21 -11.23
CA TYR A 86 11.90 15.09 -11.29
C TYR A 86 11.35 13.69 -10.93
N ILE A 87 12.17 12.64 -10.98
CA ILE A 87 11.75 11.25 -10.70
C ILE A 87 11.14 11.08 -9.30
N PRO A 88 11.71 11.67 -8.22
CA PRO A 88 11.10 11.63 -6.89
C PRO A 88 9.64 12.11 -6.85
N PHE A 89 9.29 13.13 -7.63
CA PHE A 89 7.94 13.69 -7.66
C PHE A 89 6.96 12.76 -8.38
N ILE A 90 7.38 12.17 -9.50
CA ILE A 90 6.56 11.19 -10.22
C ILE A 90 6.34 9.95 -9.35
N ALA A 91 7.41 9.43 -8.73
CA ALA A 91 7.33 8.29 -7.82
C ALA A 91 6.42 8.58 -6.62
N ALA A 92 6.48 9.81 -6.07
CA ALA A 92 5.61 10.22 -4.98
C ALA A 92 4.12 10.22 -5.36
N VAL A 93 3.76 10.68 -6.56
CA VAL A 93 2.37 10.63 -7.06
C VAL A 93 1.89 9.19 -7.20
N PHE A 94 2.70 8.28 -7.74
CA PHE A 94 2.35 6.87 -7.83
C PHE A 94 2.21 6.20 -6.45
N TYR A 95 3.08 6.52 -5.48
CA TYR A 95 2.91 6.08 -4.09
C TYR A 95 1.57 6.55 -3.51
N SER A 96 1.21 7.81 -3.77
CA SER A 96 -0.04 8.38 -3.29
C SER A 96 -1.28 7.74 -3.92
N LEU A 97 -1.23 7.48 -5.22
CA LEU A 97 -2.29 6.75 -5.93
C LEU A 97 -2.43 5.32 -5.40
N SER A 98 -1.31 4.63 -5.20
CA SER A 98 -1.29 3.29 -4.63
C SER A 98 -1.91 3.26 -3.22
N TYR A 99 -1.53 4.20 -2.35
CA TYR A 99 -2.07 4.31 -1.00
C TYR A 99 -3.58 4.59 -1.01
N THR A 100 -4.03 5.44 -1.93
CA THR A 100 -5.44 5.78 -2.15
C THR A 100 -6.28 4.56 -2.56
N LEU A 101 -5.73 3.67 -3.38
CA LEU A 101 -6.40 2.44 -3.82
C LEU A 101 -6.35 1.35 -2.73
N CYS A 102 -5.18 1.14 -2.12
CA CYS A 102 -4.95 0.05 -1.19
C CYS A 102 -5.71 0.23 0.13
N GLY A 103 -5.66 1.44 0.71
CA GLY A 103 -6.22 1.73 2.04
C GLY A 103 -7.69 1.33 2.17
N PRO A 104 -8.61 1.95 1.41
CA PRO A 104 -10.03 1.61 1.49
C PRO A 104 -10.33 0.18 1.05
N SER A 105 -9.64 -0.35 0.03
CA SER A 105 -9.84 -1.75 -0.42
C SER A 105 -9.54 -2.76 0.68
N PHE A 106 -8.46 -2.54 1.45
CA PHE A 106 -8.06 -3.44 2.53
C PHE A 106 -9.04 -3.40 3.70
N VAL A 107 -9.41 -2.18 4.12
CA VAL A 107 -10.32 -1.98 5.25
C VAL A 107 -11.71 -2.53 4.93
N ALA A 108 -12.15 -2.45 3.68
CA ALA A 108 -13.43 -2.99 3.22
C ALA A 108 -13.52 -4.52 3.27
N VAL A 109 -12.41 -5.25 3.29
CA VAL A 109 -12.41 -6.72 3.39
C VAL A 109 -12.89 -7.21 4.76
N THR A 110 -12.50 -6.53 5.84
CA THR A 110 -12.84 -6.89 7.23
C THR A 110 -14.34 -7.07 7.47
N PRO A 111 -15.22 -6.11 7.10
CA PRO A 111 -16.67 -6.25 7.31
C PRO A 111 -17.34 -7.26 6.38
N VAL A 112 -16.66 -7.72 5.33
CA VAL A 112 -17.16 -8.75 4.41
C VAL A 112 -16.94 -10.16 4.97
N ILE A 113 -15.85 -10.36 5.72
CA ILE A 113 -15.47 -11.68 6.24
C ILE A 113 -15.83 -11.89 7.72
N ILE A 114 -15.89 -10.82 8.52
CA ILE A 114 -16.13 -10.89 9.96
C ILE A 114 -17.58 -10.57 10.30
N ASP A 115 -18.16 -11.35 11.21
CA ASP A 115 -19.50 -11.10 11.73
C ASP A 115 -19.59 -9.77 12.51
N LYS A 116 -20.75 -9.11 12.43
CA LYS A 116 -20.96 -7.76 12.96
C LYS A 116 -20.58 -7.60 14.44
N GLY A 117 -20.83 -8.62 15.27
CA GLY A 117 -20.54 -8.60 16.70
C GLY A 117 -19.05 -8.50 17.03
N TYR A 118 -18.16 -8.89 16.11
CA TYR A 118 -16.71 -8.92 16.32
C TYR A 118 -15.94 -7.88 15.51
N LEU A 119 -16.63 -6.97 14.81
CA LEU A 119 -15.98 -5.98 13.94
C LEU A 119 -15.01 -5.07 14.70
N ALA A 120 -15.38 -4.60 15.89
CA ALA A 120 -14.51 -3.75 16.70
C ALA A 120 -13.20 -4.47 17.05
N THR A 121 -13.29 -5.73 17.48
CA THR A 121 -12.13 -6.58 17.79
C THR A 121 -11.28 -6.82 16.54
N ALA A 122 -11.90 -7.14 15.40
CA ALA A 122 -11.18 -7.38 14.16
C ALA A 122 -10.42 -6.14 13.68
N TYR A 123 -11.03 -4.95 13.73
CA TYR A 123 -10.32 -3.71 13.42
C TYR A 123 -9.21 -3.40 14.42
N GLY A 124 -9.40 -3.67 15.71
CA GLY A 124 -8.36 -3.54 16.73
C GLY A 124 -7.14 -4.43 16.44
N LEU A 125 -7.38 -5.69 16.07
CA LEU A 125 -6.33 -6.63 15.66
C LEU A 125 -5.63 -6.19 14.37
N GLN A 126 -6.40 -5.72 13.37
CA GLN A 126 -5.85 -5.21 12.12
C GLN A 126 -4.93 -4.01 12.35
N LYS A 127 -5.32 -3.05 13.21
CA LYS A 127 -4.55 -1.85 13.52
C LYS A 127 -3.31 -2.14 14.38
N SER A 128 -3.44 -2.98 15.42
CA SER A 128 -2.29 -3.39 16.23
C SER A 128 -1.26 -4.17 15.41
N SER A 129 -1.70 -5.08 14.53
CA SER A 129 -0.83 -5.80 13.61
C SER A 129 -0.11 -4.88 12.63
N PHE A 130 -0.81 -3.85 12.11
CA PHE A 130 -0.20 -2.82 11.28
C PHE A 130 0.92 -2.09 12.02
N ASN A 131 0.65 -1.61 13.25
CA ASN A 131 1.61 -0.85 14.03
C ASN A 131 2.85 -1.69 14.40
N ALA A 132 2.66 -2.96 14.78
CA ALA A 132 3.75 -3.88 15.07
C ALA A 132 4.62 -4.11 13.81
N THR A 133 3.98 -4.35 12.66
CA THR A 133 4.69 -4.51 11.38
C THR A 133 5.44 -3.24 11.00
N TYR A 134 4.81 -2.07 11.15
CA TYR A 134 5.40 -0.78 10.82
C TYR A 134 6.62 -0.47 11.68
N ALA A 135 6.55 -0.73 13.00
CA ALA A 135 7.69 -0.58 13.89
C ALA A 135 8.85 -1.49 13.47
N LEU A 136 8.57 -2.77 13.18
CA LEU A 136 9.59 -3.72 12.76
C LEU A 136 10.24 -3.33 11.43
N VAL A 137 9.45 -2.99 10.42
CA VAL A 137 9.97 -2.56 9.11
C VAL A 137 10.80 -1.29 9.25
N THR A 138 10.37 -0.33 10.07
CA THR A 138 11.14 0.91 10.31
C THR A 138 12.50 0.63 10.95
N TYR A 139 12.56 -0.29 11.92
CA TYR A 139 13.80 -0.74 12.51
C TYR A 139 14.73 -1.41 11.49
N ILE A 140 14.20 -2.34 10.68
CA ILE A 140 14.96 -3.03 9.62
C ILE A 140 15.47 -2.02 8.59
N THR A 141 14.65 -1.05 8.20
CA THR A 141 15.03 0.01 7.27
C THR A 141 16.24 0.80 7.79
N GLY A 142 16.23 1.22 9.06
CA GLY A 142 17.37 1.90 9.67
C GLY A 142 18.63 1.03 9.67
N LEU A 143 18.49 -0.23 10.10
CA LEU A 143 19.61 -1.18 10.11
C LEU A 143 20.23 -1.39 8.73
N ILE A 144 19.40 -1.53 7.67
CA ILE A 144 19.89 -1.68 6.29
C ILE A 144 20.61 -0.42 5.83
N ILE A 145 20.09 0.77 6.13
CA ILE A 145 20.76 2.03 5.76
C ILE A 145 22.13 2.12 6.42
N ASP A 146 22.20 1.86 7.72
CA ASP A 146 23.44 2.00 8.50
C ASP A 146 24.53 0.98 8.10
N THR A 147 24.13 -0.20 7.61
CA THR A 147 25.06 -1.30 7.32
C THR A 147 25.33 -1.54 5.84
N LEU A 148 24.32 -1.35 4.97
CA LEU A 148 24.33 -1.74 3.56
C LEU A 148 23.95 -0.58 2.61
N GLY A 149 23.46 0.53 3.15
CA GLY A 149 23.11 1.74 2.41
C GLY A 149 21.79 1.66 1.63
N TYR A 150 21.45 2.77 0.98
CA TYR A 150 20.15 2.97 0.34
C TYR A 150 19.91 2.13 -0.92
N PHE A 151 20.95 1.63 -1.58
CA PHE A 151 20.79 0.77 -2.75
C PHE A 151 20.17 -0.57 -2.35
N VAL A 152 20.71 -1.20 -1.30
CA VAL A 152 20.19 -2.47 -0.77
C VAL A 152 18.79 -2.29 -0.20
N LEU A 153 18.51 -1.17 0.46
CA LEU A 153 17.18 -0.85 0.96
C LEU A 153 16.12 -0.81 -0.15
N GLN A 154 16.43 -0.20 -1.30
CA GLN A 154 15.51 -0.18 -2.44
C GLN A 154 15.23 -1.60 -2.94
N GLY A 155 16.27 -2.42 -3.08
CA GLY A 155 16.12 -3.84 -3.42
C GLY A 155 15.20 -4.56 -2.43
N PHE A 156 15.40 -4.36 -1.13
CA PHE A 156 14.57 -4.94 -0.08
C PHE A 156 13.09 -4.55 -0.22
N PHE A 157 12.78 -3.27 -0.44
CA PHE A 157 11.39 -2.83 -0.65
C PHE A 157 10.77 -3.39 -1.93
N ILE A 158 11.52 -3.46 -3.04
CA ILE A 158 11.04 -4.07 -4.29
C ILE A 158 10.65 -5.53 -4.06
N HIS A 159 11.53 -6.31 -3.41
CA HIS A 159 11.26 -7.73 -3.14
C HIS A 159 10.01 -7.92 -2.27
N ILE A 160 9.84 -7.10 -1.23
CA ILE A 160 8.64 -7.18 -0.37
C ILE A 160 7.36 -6.87 -1.17
N VAL A 161 7.38 -5.83 -2.01
CA VAL A 161 6.19 -5.46 -2.80
C VAL A 161 5.83 -6.57 -3.79
N ILE A 162 6.82 -7.17 -4.47
CA ILE A 162 6.59 -8.30 -5.37
C ILE A 162 5.97 -9.49 -4.61
N LEU A 163 6.52 -9.86 -3.47
CA LEU A 163 5.94 -10.92 -2.63
C LEU A 163 4.50 -10.60 -2.23
N CYS A 164 4.20 -9.35 -1.88
CA CYS A 164 2.83 -8.92 -1.56
C CYS A 164 1.87 -9.06 -2.75
N ILE A 165 2.35 -8.79 -3.97
CA ILE A 165 1.58 -9.00 -5.21
C ILE A 165 1.31 -10.50 -5.41
N ASP A 166 2.34 -11.35 -5.29
CA ASP A 166 2.20 -12.81 -5.44
C ASP A 166 1.17 -13.39 -4.47
N PHE A 167 1.26 -13.03 -3.18
CA PHE A 167 0.28 -13.47 -2.19
C PHE A 167 -1.14 -12.96 -2.49
N THR A 168 -1.27 -11.73 -3.02
CA THR A 168 -2.58 -11.17 -3.36
C THR A 168 -3.16 -11.84 -4.60
N LEU A 169 -2.33 -12.18 -5.58
CA LEU A 169 -2.72 -12.97 -6.76
C LEU A 169 -3.22 -14.35 -6.33
N ILE A 170 -2.50 -15.03 -5.42
CA ILE A 170 -2.95 -16.31 -4.85
C ILE A 170 -4.33 -16.14 -4.20
N MET A 171 -4.54 -15.09 -3.40
CA MET A 171 -5.84 -14.82 -2.78
C MET A 171 -6.95 -14.57 -3.81
N VAL A 172 -6.65 -13.88 -4.91
CA VAL A 172 -7.60 -13.69 -6.01
C VAL A 172 -8.00 -15.03 -6.63
N PHE A 173 -7.03 -15.92 -6.90
CA PHE A 173 -7.32 -17.25 -7.43
C PHE A 173 -8.11 -18.11 -6.45
N LEU A 174 -7.78 -18.06 -5.16
CA LEU A 174 -8.49 -18.81 -4.12
C LEU A 174 -9.94 -18.33 -3.96
N ASP A 175 -10.20 -17.02 -3.98
CA ASP A 175 -11.57 -16.50 -3.94
C ASP A 175 -12.35 -16.85 -5.22
N ALA A 176 -11.70 -16.81 -6.38
CA ALA A 176 -12.33 -17.19 -7.65
C ALA A 176 -12.65 -18.69 -7.77
N ALA A 177 -11.84 -19.56 -7.15
CA ALA A 177 -12.06 -21.00 -7.11
C ALA A 177 -13.00 -21.45 -5.97
N SER A 178 -13.39 -20.55 -5.07
CA SER A 178 -14.29 -20.84 -3.95
C SER A 178 -15.73 -21.01 -4.42
N ASP A 179 -16.46 -21.96 -3.85
CA ASP A 179 -17.89 -22.15 -4.10
C ASP A 179 -18.74 -20.96 -3.63
N ASN A 180 -18.21 -20.15 -2.71
CA ASN A 180 -18.84 -18.95 -2.18
C ASN A 180 -17.84 -17.79 -2.17
N PRO A 181 -17.54 -17.19 -3.34
CA PRO A 181 -16.67 -16.03 -3.40
C PRO A 181 -17.31 -14.92 -2.58
N LYS A 182 -16.51 -14.10 -1.88
CA LYS A 182 -17.05 -12.95 -1.13
C LYS A 182 -16.28 -11.68 -1.40
N LEU A 183 -15.06 -11.79 -1.90
CA LEU A 183 -14.12 -10.68 -1.95
C LEU A 183 -13.99 -10.09 -3.35
N ASN A 184 -14.14 -10.89 -4.41
CA ASN A 184 -14.11 -10.49 -5.82
C ASN A 184 -15.51 -10.46 -6.48
N VAL A 185 -16.46 -9.86 -5.79
CA VAL A 185 -17.86 -9.84 -6.23
C VAL A 185 -18.43 -8.41 -6.29
N PRO A 186 -19.42 -8.15 -7.15
CA PRO A 186 -20.06 -6.84 -7.22
C PRO A 186 -20.74 -6.47 -5.89
N ALA A 187 -20.74 -5.17 -5.54
CA ALA A 187 -21.36 -4.71 -4.30
C ALA A 187 -22.86 -5.07 -4.18
N LEU A 188 -23.60 -5.05 -5.29
CA LEU A 188 -25.02 -5.42 -5.34
C LEU A 188 -25.27 -6.86 -4.86
N TRP A 189 -24.35 -7.77 -5.14
CA TRP A 189 -24.48 -9.18 -4.78
C TRP A 189 -24.27 -9.40 -3.28
N LEU A 190 -23.43 -8.59 -2.63
CA LEU A 190 -23.26 -8.60 -1.17
C LEU A 190 -24.53 -8.13 -0.43
N CYS A 191 -25.27 -7.17 -0.98
CA CYS A 191 -26.56 -6.75 -0.41
C CYS A 191 -27.57 -7.89 -0.41
N HIS A 192 -27.71 -8.63 -1.53
CA HIS A 192 -28.63 -9.75 -1.63
C HIS A 192 -28.29 -10.94 -0.71
N ILE A 193 -27.01 -11.17 -0.41
CA ILE A 193 -26.61 -12.21 0.57
C ILE A 193 -26.98 -11.80 1.99
N LYS A 194 -26.87 -10.50 2.31
CA LYS A 194 -27.21 -9.95 3.62
C LYS A 194 -28.70 -10.03 3.92
N ASP A 195 -29.56 -9.93 2.89
CA ASP A 195 -31.02 -10.04 3.02
C ASP A 195 -31.51 -11.50 3.17
N ARG A 196 -30.63 -12.50 2.95
CA ARG A 196 -30.96 -13.94 3.10
C ARG A 196 -30.54 -14.55 4.44
N LYS A 197 -29.92 -13.78 5.33
CA LYS A 197 -29.53 -14.20 6.69
C LYS A 197 -30.34 -13.43 7.73
#